data_AF-A0A931UT63-F1
#
_entry.id   AF-A0A931UT63-F1
#
_cell.length_a   1.000
_cell.length_b   1.000
_cell.length_c   1.000
_cell.angle_alpha   90.00
_cell.angle_beta   90.00
_cell.angle_gamma   90.00
#
_symmetry.space_group_name_H-M   'P 1'
#
loop_
_entity.id
_entity.type
_entity.pdbx_description
1 polymer ?
#
loop_
_entity_poly.entity_id
_entity_poly.type
_entity_poly.pdbx_seq_one_letter_code
_entity_poly.pdbx_strand_id
1 'polypeptide(L)'
;MNSYLLLRFLHVLGAFGFVAAHGATATVTFKIRSERDPSRIRTMLDLSAATRGLMYGSFLLLRGAGITAGFLGRWWSSGWIWTSIVLLTVLFGAAFPLAVPYFRAIRRELEKEPPDAERLAALLSSTRGLWLAWVETIGIVAIIYLMMAKPY
;
A
#
# COMPACT_ATOMS: atom_id res chain seq x y z
N MET A 1 17.85 25.76 -1.45
CA MET A 1 17.74 24.52 -0.64
C MET A 1 18.86 23.58 -1.05
N ASN A 2 19.64 23.01 -0.13
CA ASN A 2 20.67 22.01 -0.47
C ASN A 2 19.99 20.76 -1.10
N SER A 3 20.63 20.14 -2.10
CA SER A 3 20.12 18.96 -2.82
C SER A 3 19.75 17.81 -1.87
N TYR A 4 20.54 17.61 -0.81
CA TYR A 4 20.24 16.66 0.26
C TYR A 4 18.91 16.94 0.96
N LEU A 5 18.65 18.20 1.33
CA LEU A 5 17.41 18.58 2.01
C LEU A 5 16.20 18.44 1.10
N LEU A 6 16.35 18.79 -0.19
CA LEU A 6 15.29 18.59 -1.18
C LEU A 6 14.94 17.11 -1.34
N LEU A 7 15.94 16.24 -1.50
CA LEU A 7 15.71 14.80 -1.64
C LEU A 7 15.07 14.20 -0.39
N ARG A 8 15.53 14.60 0.80
CA ARG A 8 14.92 14.19 2.06
C ARG A 8 13.45 14.61 2.13
N PHE A 9 13.15 15.85 1.76
CA PHE A 9 11.78 16.35 1.71
C PHE A 9 10.92 15.55 0.73
N LEU A 10 11.39 15.33 -0.51
CA LEU A 10 10.66 14.56 -1.51
C LEU A 10 10.43 13.11 -1.08
N HIS A 11 11.42 12.49 -0.44
CA HIS A 11 11.29 11.14 0.11
C HIS A 11 10.21 11.07 1.19
N VAL A 12 10.23 11.98 2.16
CA VAL A 12 9.22 12.05 3.23
C VAL A 12 7.83 12.41 2.68
N LEU A 13 7.75 13.33 1.71
CA LEU A 13 6.50 13.68 1.05
C LEU A 13 5.91 12.48 0.29
N GLY A 14 6.76 11.71 -0.40
CA GLY A 14 6.38 10.45 -1.03
C GLY A 14 5.88 9.43 -0.01
N ALA A 15 6.57 9.27 1.13
CA ALA A 15 6.12 8.37 2.21
C ALA A 15 4.75 8.78 2.74
N PHE A 16 4.57 10.07 3.03
CA PHE A 16 3.32 10.62 3.54
C PHE A 16 2.16 10.40 2.56
N GLY A 17 2.36 10.79 1.29
CA GLY A 17 1.33 10.60 0.25
C GLY A 17 1.00 9.12 0.03
N PHE A 18 2.00 8.24 0.08
CA PHE A 18 1.79 6.80 -0.02
C PHE A 18 0.95 6.29 1.14
N VAL A 19 1.32 6.57 2.39
CA VAL A 19 0.58 6.11 3.58
C VAL A 19 -0.84 6.68 3.60
N ALA A 20 -1.04 7.95 3.22
CA ALA A 20 -2.36 8.55 3.18
C ALA A 20 -3.28 7.86 2.15
N ALA A 21 -2.81 7.69 0.91
CA ALA A 21 -3.60 7.07 -0.16
C ALA A 21 -3.79 5.55 0.06
N HIS A 22 -2.76 4.87 0.55
CA HIS A 22 -2.79 3.46 0.91
C HIS A 22 -3.73 3.20 2.10
N GLY A 23 -3.64 4.02 3.15
CA GLY A 23 -4.49 3.96 4.34
C GLY A 23 -5.97 4.14 4.01
N ALA A 24 -6.31 4.98 3.03
CA ALA A 24 -7.68 5.08 2.53
C ALA A 24 -8.18 3.74 1.94
N THR A 25 -7.35 3.05 1.14
CA THR A 25 -7.68 1.74 0.56
C THR A 25 -7.76 0.64 1.63
N ALA A 26 -6.86 0.65 2.62
CA ALA A 26 -6.91 -0.26 3.75
C ALA A 26 -8.21 -0.07 4.55
N THR A 27 -8.60 1.18 4.82
CA THR A 27 -9.84 1.52 5.52
C THR A 27 -11.07 1.00 4.77
N VAL A 28 -11.13 1.17 3.44
CA VAL A 28 -12.18 0.58 2.60
C VAL A 28 -12.25 -0.93 2.78
N THR A 29 -11.09 -1.61 2.76
CA THR A 29 -11.00 -3.07 2.93
C THR A 29 -11.59 -3.53 4.26
N PHE A 30 -11.37 -2.79 5.35
CA PHE A 30 -11.99 -3.10 6.64
C PHE A 30 -13.49 -2.79 6.64
N LYS A 31 -13.90 -1.65 6.07
CA LYS A 31 -15.29 -1.19 6.11
C LYS A 31 -16.24 -2.08 5.30
N ILE A 32 -15.81 -2.55 4.11
CA ILE A 32 -16.65 -3.40 3.25
C ILE A 32 -16.98 -4.75 3.88
N ARG A 33 -16.23 -5.23 4.89
CA ARG A 33 -16.49 -6.50 5.59
C ARG A 33 -17.85 -6.51 6.29
N SER A 34 -18.23 -5.36 6.85
CA SER A 34 -19.51 -5.17 7.56
C SER A 34 -20.63 -4.62 6.68
N GLU A 35 -20.31 -4.18 5.46
CA GLU A 35 -21.31 -3.61 4.56
C GLU A 35 -22.13 -4.73 3.89
N ARG A 36 -23.42 -4.48 3.67
CA ARG A 36 -24.35 -5.42 3.05
C ARG A 36 -25.04 -4.84 1.82
N ASP A 37 -25.06 -3.52 1.69
CA ASP A 37 -25.59 -2.83 0.53
C ASP A 37 -24.58 -2.87 -0.65
N PRO A 38 -24.89 -3.57 -1.75
CA PRO A 38 -24.00 -3.65 -2.91
C PRO A 38 -23.67 -2.28 -3.52
N SER A 39 -24.58 -1.31 -3.45
CA SER A 39 -24.35 0.04 -4.00
C SER A 39 -23.26 0.77 -3.20
N ARG A 40 -23.31 0.69 -1.87
CA ARG A 40 -22.28 1.28 -0.98
C ARG A 40 -20.93 0.61 -1.16
N ILE A 41 -20.90 -0.71 -1.34
CA ILE A 41 -19.65 -1.44 -1.59
C ILE A 41 -19.00 -0.96 -2.89
N ARG A 42 -19.78 -0.80 -3.98
CA ARG A 42 -19.28 -0.24 -5.25
C ARG A 42 -18.68 1.14 -5.05
N THR A 43 -19.39 2.06 -4.41
CA THR A 43 -18.91 3.42 -4.13
C THR A 43 -17.59 3.41 -3.34
N MET A 44 -17.44 2.55 -2.33
CA MET A 44 -16.19 2.43 -1.58
C MET A 44 -15.05 1.88 -2.43
N LEU A 45 -15.32 0.90 -3.30
CA LEU A 45 -14.34 0.33 -4.21
C LEU A 45 -13.90 1.32 -5.30
N ASP A 46 -14.80 2.21 -5.73
CA ASP A 46 -14.50 3.30 -6.67
C ASP A 46 -13.64 4.38 -6.02
N LEU A 47 -13.95 4.75 -4.77
CA LEU A 47 -13.09 5.63 -3.97
C LEU A 47 -11.68 5.04 -3.81
N SER A 48 -11.58 3.76 -3.44
CA SER A 48 -10.28 3.07 -3.40
C SER A 48 -9.60 3.05 -4.77
N ALA A 49 -10.36 2.89 -5.85
CA ALA A 49 -9.79 2.91 -7.20
C ALA A 49 -9.20 4.29 -7.56
N ALA A 50 -9.86 5.37 -7.15
CA ALA A 50 -9.46 6.74 -7.41
C ALA A 50 -8.17 7.14 -6.68
N THR A 51 -7.92 6.59 -5.48
CA THR A 51 -6.69 6.90 -4.71
C THR A 51 -5.44 6.19 -5.24
N ARG A 52 -5.59 5.17 -6.11
CA ARG A 52 -4.45 4.38 -6.62
C ARG A 52 -3.42 5.20 -7.38
N GLY A 53 -3.86 6.19 -8.16
CA GLY A 53 -2.96 7.07 -8.91
C GLY A 53 -2.02 7.83 -7.97
N LEU A 54 -2.59 8.45 -6.93
CA LEU A 54 -1.82 9.14 -5.88
C LEU A 54 -0.90 8.15 -5.14
N MET A 55 -1.41 6.98 -4.75
CA MET A 55 -0.62 5.96 -4.06
C MET A 55 0.62 5.55 -4.87
N TYR A 56 0.46 5.19 -6.14
CA TYR A 56 1.60 4.78 -6.98
C TYR A 56 2.52 5.96 -7.33
N GLY A 57 1.98 7.16 -7.58
CA GLY A 57 2.79 8.36 -7.79
C GLY A 57 3.66 8.70 -6.59
N SER A 58 3.08 8.69 -5.38
CA SER A 58 3.79 8.91 -4.14
C SER A 58 4.82 7.80 -3.84
N PHE A 59 4.49 6.54 -4.17
CA PHE A 59 5.44 5.43 -4.07
C PHE A 59 6.66 5.60 -4.98
N LEU A 60 6.44 6.00 -6.24
CA LEU A 60 7.53 6.27 -7.18
C LEU A 60 8.39 7.44 -6.71
N LEU A 61 7.76 8.50 -6.19
CA LEU A 61 8.47 9.65 -5.62
C LEU A 61 9.34 9.24 -4.42
N LEU A 62 8.76 8.50 -3.47
CA LEU A 62 9.45 7.93 -2.31
C LEU A 62 10.69 7.14 -2.75
N ARG A 63 10.51 6.18 -3.66
CA ARG A 63 11.56 5.28 -4.11
C ARG A 63 12.63 6.02 -4.90
N GLY A 64 12.24 6.88 -5.83
CA GLY A 64 13.15 7.66 -6.66
C GLY A 64 14.02 8.61 -5.84
N ALA A 65 13.43 9.34 -4.90
CA ALA A 65 14.18 10.22 -4.00
C ALA A 65 15.15 9.44 -3.10
N GLY A 66 14.72 8.28 -2.57
CA GLY A 66 15.55 7.43 -1.71
C GLY A 66 16.74 6.81 -2.44
N ILE A 67 16.52 6.27 -3.65
CA ILE A 67 17.58 5.71 -4.50
C ILE A 67 18.60 6.80 -4.86
N THR A 68 18.11 7.97 -5.28
CA THR A 68 18.97 9.11 -5.63
C THR A 68 19.82 9.55 -4.44
N ALA A 69 19.22 9.65 -3.25
CA ALA A 69 19.94 9.95 -2.01
C ALA A 69 20.99 8.89 -1.67
N GLY A 70 20.70 7.61 -1.91
CA GLY A 70 21.65 6.51 -1.72
C GLY A 70 22.91 6.64 -2.60
N PHE A 71 22.76 7.06 -3.86
CA PHE A 71 23.89 7.33 -4.75
C PHE A 71 24.71 8.54 -4.30
N LEU A 72 24.04 9.67 -4.02
CA LEU A 72 24.74 10.89 -3.58
C LEU A 72 25.43 10.71 -2.22
N GLY A 73 24.83 9.94 -1.32
CA GLY A 73 25.37 9.61 -0.01
C GLY A 73 26.39 8.46 0.00
N ARG A 74 26.57 7.75 -1.14
CA ARG A 74 27.43 6.56 -1.27
C ARG A 74 27.11 5.44 -0.27
N TRP A 75 25.84 5.25 0.06
CA TRP A 75 25.37 4.31 1.11
C TRP A 75 25.15 2.88 0.61
N TRP A 76 25.47 2.57 -0.64
CA TRP A 76 25.22 1.26 -1.25
C TRP A 76 26.04 0.11 -0.65
N SER A 77 27.11 0.41 0.09
CA SER A 77 27.85 -0.58 0.88
C SER A 77 27.21 -0.85 2.26
N SER A 78 26.20 -0.09 2.66
CA SER A 78 25.56 -0.22 3.96
C SER A 78 24.45 -1.27 3.94
N GLY A 79 24.51 -2.24 4.86
CA GLY A 79 23.54 -3.34 4.94
C GLY A 79 22.09 -2.89 5.16
N TRP A 80 21.85 -1.75 5.82
CA TRP A 80 20.51 -1.24 6.09
C TRP A 80 19.75 -0.87 4.81
N ILE A 81 20.43 -0.29 3.79
CA ILE A 81 19.79 0.04 2.50
C ILE A 81 19.28 -1.22 1.82
N TRP A 82 20.12 -2.24 1.73
CA TRP A 82 19.74 -3.51 1.13
C TRP A 82 18.61 -4.18 1.90
N THR A 83 18.68 -4.17 3.24
CA THR A 83 17.61 -4.70 4.09
C THR A 83 16.29 -4.00 3.81
N SER A 84 16.27 -2.67 3.72
CA SER A 84 15.07 -1.90 3.39
C SER A 84 14.54 -2.15 1.98
N ILE A 85 15.43 -2.24 0.97
CA ILE A 85 15.05 -2.51 -0.41
C ILE A 85 14.45 -3.92 -0.56
N VAL A 86 15.10 -4.93 0.03
CA VAL A 86 14.64 -6.31 0.01
C VAL A 86 13.30 -6.41 0.72
N LEU A 87 13.18 -5.86 1.94
CA LEU A 87 11.93 -5.85 2.69
C LEU A 87 10.80 -5.19 1.90
N LEU A 88 11.02 -4.00 1.35
CA LEU A 88 10.03 -3.30 0.54
C LEU A 88 9.61 -4.13 -0.68
N THR A 89 10.57 -4.75 -1.36
CA THR A 89 10.32 -5.59 -2.54
C THR A 89 9.52 -6.84 -2.18
N VAL A 90 9.84 -7.50 -1.07
CA VAL A 90 9.10 -8.67 -0.55
C VAL A 90 7.68 -8.29 -0.18
N LEU A 91 7.48 -7.19 0.54
CA LEU A 91 6.15 -6.70 0.91
C LEU A 91 5.28 -6.44 -0.32
N PHE A 92 5.84 -5.75 -1.32
CA PHE A 92 5.13 -5.45 -2.56
C PHE A 92 4.84 -6.72 -3.38
N GLY A 93 5.81 -7.63 -3.46
CA GLY A 93 5.69 -8.93 -4.12
C GLY A 93 4.68 -9.86 -3.45
N ALA A 94 4.49 -9.76 -2.13
CA ALA A 94 3.51 -10.52 -1.37
C ALA A 94 2.11 -9.90 -1.43
N ALA A 95 2.00 -8.57 -1.42
CA ALA A 95 0.72 -7.86 -1.44
C ALA A 95 -0.05 -8.07 -2.76
N PHE A 96 0.63 -7.98 -3.90
CA PHE A 96 0.01 -8.11 -5.23
C PHE A 96 -0.79 -9.41 -5.43
N PRO A 97 -0.22 -10.61 -5.23
CA PRO A 97 -0.93 -11.87 -5.43
C PRO A 97 -2.06 -12.09 -4.42
N LEU A 98 -2.06 -11.39 -3.28
CA LEU A 98 -3.16 -11.43 -2.32
C LEU A 98 -4.29 -10.45 -2.67
N ALA A 99 -3.95 -9.19 -2.98
CA ALA A 99 -4.92 -8.13 -3.25
C ALA A 99 -5.68 -8.33 -4.56
N VAL A 100 -4.95 -8.58 -5.65
CA VAL A 100 -5.52 -8.61 -7.00
C VAL A 100 -6.66 -9.63 -7.14
N PRO A 101 -6.49 -10.91 -6.78
CA PRO A 101 -7.59 -11.87 -6.90
C PRO A 101 -8.74 -11.58 -5.93
N TYR A 102 -8.45 -11.08 -4.73
CA TYR A 102 -9.46 -10.70 -3.74
C TYR A 102 -10.41 -9.62 -4.26
N PHE A 103 -9.87 -8.47 -4.70
CA PHE A 103 -10.70 -7.37 -5.22
C PHE A 103 -11.36 -7.71 -6.55
N ARG A 104 -10.72 -8.51 -7.42
CA ARG A 104 -11.35 -8.97 -8.66
C ARG A 104 -12.56 -9.87 -8.38
N ALA A 105 -12.47 -10.77 -7.41
CA ALA A 105 -13.59 -11.64 -7.06
C ALA A 105 -14.81 -10.84 -6.55
N ILE A 106 -14.57 -9.85 -5.69
CA ILE A 106 -15.65 -8.98 -5.18
C ILE A 106 -16.29 -8.18 -6.32
N ARG A 107 -15.49 -7.58 -7.21
CA ARG A 107 -16.01 -6.79 -8.34
C ARG A 107 -16.83 -7.64 -9.31
N ARG A 108 -16.35 -8.84 -9.65
CA ARG A 108 -17.10 -9.79 -10.49
C ARG A 108 -18.44 -10.21 -9.90
N GLU A 109 -18.51 -10.33 -8.58
CA GLU A 109 -19.79 -10.64 -7.91
C GLU A 109 -20.74 -9.44 -7.96
N LEU A 110 -20.21 -8.22 -7.79
CA LEU A 110 -20.98 -6.98 -7.91
C LEU A 110 -21.40 -6.65 -9.35
N GLU A 111 -20.81 -7.27 -10.37
CA GLU A 111 -21.24 -7.14 -11.77
C GLU A 111 -22.49 -7.96 -12.09
N LYS A 112 -22.87 -8.92 -11.24
CA LYS A 112 -24.11 -9.70 -11.42
C LYS A 112 -25.34 -8.90 -11.01
N GLU A 113 -26.46 -9.13 -11.69
CA GLU A 113 -27.74 -8.49 -11.41
C GLU A 113 -28.87 -9.54 -11.22
N PRO A 114 -29.37 -9.74 -9.98
CA PRO A 114 -28.84 -9.24 -8.70
C PRO A 114 -27.54 -9.96 -8.29
N PRO A 115 -26.68 -9.34 -7.47
CA PRO A 115 -25.54 -10.02 -6.85
C PRO A 115 -26.01 -11.18 -5.96
N ASP A 116 -25.24 -12.27 -5.92
CA ASP A 116 -25.46 -13.32 -4.93
C ASP A 116 -25.00 -12.82 -3.55
N ALA A 117 -25.99 -12.53 -2.69
CA ALA A 117 -25.76 -11.94 -1.37
C ALA A 117 -24.93 -12.86 -0.45
N GLU A 118 -25.14 -14.18 -0.52
CA GLU A 118 -24.42 -15.15 0.31
C GLU A 118 -22.96 -15.23 -0.14
N ARG A 119 -22.74 -15.34 -1.46
CA ARG A 119 -21.40 -15.38 -2.03
C ARG A 119 -20.63 -14.08 -1.77
N LEU A 120 -21.28 -12.93 -1.93
CA LEU A 120 -20.68 -11.63 -1.67
C LEU A 120 -20.29 -11.50 -0.19
N ALA A 121 -21.16 -11.87 0.74
CA ALA A 121 -20.86 -11.85 2.17
C ALA A 121 -19.68 -12.77 2.53
N ALA A 122 -19.59 -13.95 1.93
CA ALA A 122 -18.47 -14.87 2.11
C ALA A 122 -17.13 -14.29 1.60
N LEU A 123 -17.14 -13.61 0.45
CA LEU A 123 -15.95 -12.93 -0.08
C LEU A 123 -15.47 -11.81 0.84
N LEU A 124 -16.40 -10.95 1.27
CA LEU A 124 -16.11 -9.78 2.12
C LEU A 124 -15.63 -10.18 3.52
N SER A 125 -16.16 -11.26 4.09
CA SER A 125 -15.76 -11.75 5.42
C SER A 125 -14.43 -12.50 5.43
N SER A 126 -13.86 -12.85 4.27
CA SER A 126 -12.64 -13.64 4.18
C SER A 126 -11.45 -12.99 4.91
N THR A 127 -10.61 -13.81 5.55
CA THR A 127 -9.42 -13.34 6.29
C THR A 127 -8.33 -12.78 5.38
N ARG A 128 -8.41 -13.02 4.06
CA ARG A 128 -7.45 -12.52 3.07
C ARG A 128 -7.32 -11.00 3.09
N GLY A 129 -8.45 -10.28 3.23
CA GLY A 129 -8.43 -8.81 3.35
C GLY A 129 -7.75 -8.31 4.61
N LEU A 130 -7.83 -9.06 5.72
CA LEU A 130 -7.15 -8.73 6.97
C LEU A 130 -5.64 -8.96 6.86
N TRP A 131 -5.24 -10.10 6.31
CA TRP A 131 -3.82 -10.41 6.10
C TRP A 131 -3.15 -9.39 5.19
N LEU A 132 -3.83 -8.97 4.12
CA LEU A 132 -3.34 -7.90 3.26
C LEU A 132 -3.02 -6.63 4.06
N ALA A 133 -4.01 -6.12 4.80
CA ALA A 133 -3.87 -4.89 5.55
C ALA A 133 -2.77 -4.99 6.64
N TRP A 134 -2.68 -6.12 7.35
CA TRP A 134 -1.72 -6.29 8.44
C TRP A 134 -0.29 -6.51 7.94
N VAL A 135 -0.07 -7.31 6.90
CA VAL A 135 1.26 -7.54 6.31
C VAL A 135 1.87 -6.20 5.86
N GLU A 136 1.07 -5.38 5.19
CA GLU A 136 1.52 -4.08 4.70
C GLU A 136 1.74 -3.09 5.85
N THR A 137 0.85 -3.03 6.84
CA THR A 137 1.00 -2.15 8.01
C THR A 137 2.27 -2.47 8.80
N ILE A 138 2.49 -3.75 9.13
CA ILE A 138 3.69 -4.21 9.85
C ILE A 138 4.94 -3.91 9.01
N GLY A 139 4.86 -4.14 7.70
CA GLY A 139 5.92 -3.83 6.77
C GLY A 139 6.32 -2.34 6.73
N ILE A 140 5.33 -1.45 6.72
CA ILE A 140 5.54 0.01 6.77
C ILE A 140 6.25 0.39 8.07
N VAL A 141 5.79 -0.11 9.22
CA VAL A 141 6.41 0.16 10.53
C VAL A 141 7.86 -0.32 10.56
N ALA A 142 8.13 -1.52 10.05
CA ALA A 142 9.48 -2.06 9.96
C ALA A 142 10.40 -1.22 9.05
N ILE A 143 9.89 -0.74 7.91
CA ILE A 143 10.65 0.16 7.02
C ILE A 143 10.94 1.50 7.70
N ILE A 144 9.97 2.08 8.41
CA ILE A 144 10.18 3.33 9.17
C ILE A 144 11.30 3.14 10.19
N TYR A 145 11.27 2.02 10.95
CA TYR A 145 12.33 1.70 11.90
C TYR A 145 13.70 1.61 11.22
N LEU A 146 13.81 0.89 10.09
CA LEU A 146 15.07 0.76 9.35
C LEU A 146 15.60 2.12 8.82
N MET A 147 14.71 3.04 8.44
CA MET A 147 15.11 4.39 8.02
C MET A 147 15.64 5.23 9.18
N MET A 148 15.18 4.99 10.41
CA MET A 148 15.69 5.66 11.61
C MET A 148 16.98 5.02 12.14
N ALA A 149 17.12 3.70 12.02
CA ALA A 149 18.27 2.94 12.48
C ALA A 149 19.54 3.13 11.64
N LYS A 150 19.54 4.08 10.70
CA LYS A 150 20.69 4.41 9.86
C LYS A 150 21.91 4.69 10.76
N PRO A 151 23.03 3.96 10.61
CA PRO A 151 24.27 4.32 11.28
C PRO A 151 24.74 5.67 10.74
N TYR A 152 25.05 6.59 11.66
CA TYR A 152 25.51 7.94 11.35
C TYR A 152 26.76 7.93 10.46
#